data_AF-A0A7S4J558-F1
#
_entry.id   AF-A0A7S4J558-F1
#
_cell.length_a   1.000
_cell.length_b   1.000
_cell.length_c   1.000
_cell.angle_alpha   90.00
_cell.angle_beta   90.00
_cell.angle_gamma   90.00
#
_symmetry.space_group_name_H-M   'P 1'
#
loop_
_entity.id
_entity.type
_entity.pdbx_description
1 polymer ?
#
loop_
_entity_poly.entity_id
_entity_poly.type
_entity_poly.pdbx_seq_one_letter_code
_entity_poly.pdbx_strand_id
1 'polypeptide(L)'
;MKLGVAVFLMAAAATPPPAAQAWVTTTAPPTTAARTRAPINGFASALKMASDEFTVGVLGDLHMDPRKMEDYETGHGHWTRIFDEAKGEHGDGNVAVCSLGDLGESKSVRPEETSELFAGTTECHEMAADFLGSFGVPYEVVGGNHDLEGIDEFSTDEANLEVYLKTHGKETPHFMREIADKTLLVGMGSTVFRSAKYTSHEVTIDDEQMAWFEQMLVDHPADEGWKIFVFTHAPPNGSGLRVLQENHVVNGCCWLNHSDDAKCRKFIELVREHRSIKAWFSGHFHLGQDYQDSITFPTIDPKDGPYPNRGSCVFVQTSVMRSGTSRDGRQQSRLIRGNKDGFEICTVDHKKDGEVRLDATITYRDDDHEVGVFNHGDVEMSDDKYFKVYQPSAGDELHPPDEGYIGDAFTEDGTLVLDDVSMETKAWWNMACGRVIGMLNGNMIEYDPSTLAPLGLIVGADELVGKKIAVIDSGLEECLIESEENGMEGAECEGMEAREQAVLLVDKESGAVTVVQPNEDGSYWRKIVRNKMIRMKEARRIKAAKLFAAEEEGLEEANVVASWGPYTTVSGTAKNTGVAGLTTQAKMVAPSTTAARSFDRKASKPNSILCAHHLSTYADKL
;
A
#
# COMPACT_ATOMS: atom_id res chain seq x y z
N MET A 1 -34.99 45.48 31.09
CA MET A 1 -33.90 46.40 30.71
C MET A 1 -33.77 46.39 29.20
N LYS A 2 -33.71 47.58 28.58
CA LYS A 2 -33.53 47.76 27.13
C LYS A 2 -32.12 47.39 26.70
N LEU A 3 -31.99 46.95 25.44
CA LEU A 3 -30.89 47.03 24.45
C LEU A 3 -30.93 45.72 23.65
N GLY A 4 -31.11 45.66 22.32
CA GLY A 4 -30.78 46.61 21.26
C GLY A 4 -29.43 46.23 20.66
N VAL A 5 -29.38 45.24 19.76
CA VAL A 5 -28.18 44.88 18.99
C VAL A 5 -28.44 45.18 17.51
N ALA A 6 -27.56 46.02 16.98
CA ALA A 6 -27.57 46.54 15.62
C ALA A 6 -26.82 45.59 14.67
N VAL A 7 -27.36 45.48 13.46
CA VAL A 7 -26.74 44.81 12.29
C VAL A 7 -25.78 45.80 11.63
N PHE A 8 -24.51 45.41 11.46
CA PHE A 8 -23.51 46.15 10.68
C PHE A 8 -23.31 45.43 9.33
N LEU A 9 -23.78 46.05 8.25
CA LEU A 9 -23.38 45.74 6.86
C LEU A 9 -22.23 46.67 6.50
N MET A 10 -21.09 46.12 6.08
CA MET A 10 -20.04 46.86 5.38
C MET A 10 -19.90 46.30 3.96
N ALA A 11 -20.23 47.15 2.98
CA ALA A 11 -19.93 46.97 1.58
C ALA A 11 -18.65 47.76 1.26
N ALA A 12 -17.67 47.12 0.62
CA ALA A 12 -16.53 47.78 0.01
C ALA A 12 -16.45 47.39 -1.47
N ALA A 13 -16.62 48.39 -2.33
CA ALA A 13 -16.53 48.29 -3.77
C ALA A 13 -15.06 48.34 -4.21
N ALA A 14 -14.66 47.46 -5.12
CA ALA A 14 -13.39 47.53 -5.84
C ALA A 14 -13.65 47.68 -7.34
N THR A 15 -13.18 48.78 -7.91
CA THR A 15 -13.20 49.15 -9.32
C THR A 15 -12.09 48.45 -10.12
N PRO A 16 -12.31 48.05 -11.38
CA PRO A 16 -11.28 47.45 -12.23
C PRO A 16 -10.45 48.51 -13.00
N PRO A 17 -9.18 48.22 -13.39
CA PRO A 17 -8.35 49.11 -14.19
C PRO A 17 -8.59 48.94 -15.71
N PRO A 18 -8.14 49.90 -16.55
CA PRO A 18 -8.66 50.11 -17.90
C PRO A 18 -7.95 49.30 -19.00
N ALA A 19 -8.71 49.05 -20.07
CA ALA A 19 -8.30 48.38 -21.29
C ALA A 19 -7.27 49.18 -22.11
N ALA A 20 -6.21 48.50 -22.56
CA ALA A 20 -5.27 48.99 -23.56
C ALA A 20 -5.66 48.47 -24.96
N GLN A 21 -5.86 49.41 -25.88
CA GLN A 21 -6.08 49.15 -27.31
C GLN A 21 -4.77 48.82 -28.02
N ALA A 22 -4.76 47.77 -28.84
CA ALA A 22 -3.72 47.55 -29.86
C ALA A 22 -4.32 46.92 -31.13
N TRP A 23 -4.62 47.80 -32.09
CA TRP A 23 -4.39 47.72 -33.53
C TRP A 23 -4.43 46.35 -34.23
N VAL A 24 -5.48 46.22 -35.05
CA VAL A 24 -5.66 45.25 -36.13
C VAL A 24 -4.70 45.55 -37.29
N THR A 25 -3.90 44.57 -37.68
CA THR A 25 -3.30 44.51 -39.02
C THR A 25 -3.51 43.12 -39.61
N THR A 26 -4.27 43.10 -40.70
CA THR A 26 -4.57 41.99 -41.58
C THR A 26 -3.42 41.74 -42.56
N THR A 27 -2.88 40.52 -42.58
CA THR A 27 -2.19 39.97 -43.75
C THR A 27 -2.36 38.45 -43.79
N ALA A 28 -3.08 37.99 -44.82
CA ALA A 28 -3.24 36.58 -45.19
C ALA A 28 -1.95 36.00 -45.79
N PRO A 29 -1.72 34.68 -45.68
CA PRO A 29 -0.87 33.94 -46.61
C PRO A 29 -1.71 33.11 -47.61
N PRO A 30 -1.12 32.75 -48.77
CA PRO A 30 -1.87 32.37 -49.96
C PRO A 30 -2.19 30.87 -50.03
N THR A 31 -3.31 30.61 -50.70
CA THR A 31 -3.77 29.34 -51.25
C THR A 31 -2.82 28.76 -52.30
N THR A 32 -2.53 27.45 -52.21
CA THR A 32 -2.15 26.66 -53.39
C THR A 32 -2.63 25.21 -53.33
N ALA A 33 -3.45 24.87 -54.33
CA ALA A 33 -3.60 23.58 -55.00
C ALA A 33 -4.20 22.38 -54.25
N ALA A 34 -5.53 22.34 -54.22
CA ALA A 34 -6.31 21.11 -54.22
C ALA A 34 -6.10 20.32 -55.53
N ARG A 35 -5.79 19.03 -55.43
CA ARG A 35 -6.01 18.04 -56.51
C ARG A 35 -7.26 17.25 -56.20
N THR A 36 -8.30 17.51 -56.97
CA THR A 36 -9.52 16.72 -57.10
C THR A 36 -9.21 15.28 -57.53
N ARG A 37 -9.67 14.29 -56.75
CA ARG A 37 -9.96 12.95 -57.23
C ARG A 37 -11.39 12.58 -56.82
N ALA A 38 -12.14 12.10 -57.80
CA ALA A 38 -13.56 11.76 -57.76
C ALA A 38 -13.89 10.64 -56.75
N PRO A 39 -15.14 10.55 -56.26
CA PRO A 39 -15.54 9.55 -55.29
C PRO A 39 -15.62 8.17 -55.95
N ILE A 40 -14.88 7.21 -55.43
CA ILE A 40 -15.14 5.79 -55.70
C ILE A 40 -16.18 5.36 -54.67
N ASN A 41 -17.41 5.18 -55.15
CA ASN A 41 -18.46 4.45 -54.44
C ASN A 41 -17.99 3.02 -54.20
N GLY A 42 -17.39 2.77 -53.04
CA GLY A 42 -17.25 1.44 -52.46
C GLY A 42 -18.17 1.39 -51.24
N PHE A 43 -19.25 0.61 -51.34
CA PHE A 43 -20.00 0.14 -50.18
C PHE A 43 -19.08 -0.76 -49.34
N ALA A 44 -18.19 -0.16 -48.56
CA ALA A 44 -17.67 -0.79 -47.37
C ALA A 44 -18.72 -0.54 -46.30
N SER A 45 -19.31 -1.62 -45.80
CA SER A 45 -20.09 -1.63 -44.58
C SER A 45 -19.20 -1.02 -43.48
N ALA A 46 -19.35 0.28 -43.22
CA ALA A 46 -18.89 0.88 -41.99
C ALA A 46 -19.71 0.20 -40.90
N LEU A 47 -19.16 -0.86 -40.30
CA LEU A 47 -19.49 -1.16 -38.93
C LEU A 47 -19.36 0.18 -38.20
N LYS A 48 -20.45 0.63 -37.59
CA LYS A 48 -20.35 1.54 -36.46
C LYS A 48 -19.43 0.82 -35.47
N MET A 49 -18.15 1.19 -35.43
CA MET A 49 -17.31 0.81 -34.30
C MET A 49 -18.02 1.37 -33.07
N ALA A 50 -18.33 0.50 -32.14
CA ALA A 50 -19.16 0.83 -31.01
C ALA A 50 -18.33 1.74 -30.09
N SER A 51 -18.73 3.01 -29.96
CA SER A 51 -17.96 4.02 -29.21
C SER A 51 -17.83 3.72 -27.72
N ASP A 52 -18.52 2.68 -27.25
CA ASP A 52 -18.55 2.19 -25.89
C ASP A 52 -17.56 1.05 -25.61
N GLU A 53 -17.03 0.36 -26.61
CA GLU A 53 -16.07 -0.73 -26.39
C GLU A 53 -14.67 -0.18 -26.09
N PHE A 54 -13.96 -0.77 -25.11
CA PHE A 54 -12.62 -0.34 -24.73
C PHE A 54 -11.72 -1.49 -24.26
N THR A 55 -10.41 -1.27 -24.35
CA THR A 55 -9.38 -2.18 -23.84
C THR A 55 -8.33 -1.41 -23.04
N VAL A 56 -8.02 -1.87 -21.82
CA VAL A 56 -6.98 -1.27 -20.98
C VAL A 56 -6.02 -2.34 -20.49
N GLY A 57 -4.74 -2.16 -20.77
CA GLY A 57 -3.68 -2.93 -20.12
C GLY A 57 -3.34 -2.32 -18.77
N VAL A 58 -3.15 -3.13 -17.73
CA VAL A 58 -2.82 -2.67 -16.38
C VAL A 58 -1.54 -3.38 -15.94
N LEU A 59 -0.48 -2.60 -15.74
CA LEU A 59 0.86 -3.08 -15.40
C LEU A 59 1.14 -2.78 -13.93
N GLY A 60 1.38 -3.83 -13.14
CA GLY A 60 1.79 -3.70 -11.73
C GLY A 60 3.31 -3.59 -11.57
N ASP A 61 3.71 -2.85 -10.54
CA ASP A 61 5.04 -2.70 -9.95
C ASP A 61 6.19 -3.05 -10.91
N LEU A 62 6.55 -2.10 -11.78
CA LEU A 62 7.48 -2.38 -12.86
C LEU A 62 8.85 -2.79 -12.33
N HIS A 63 9.37 -2.12 -11.30
CA HIS A 63 10.70 -2.34 -10.70
C HIS A 63 11.81 -2.50 -11.75
N MET A 64 11.82 -1.61 -12.74
CA MET A 64 12.76 -1.65 -13.86
C MET A 64 14.20 -1.67 -13.35
N ASP A 65 14.97 -2.57 -13.95
CA ASP A 65 16.39 -2.75 -13.69
C ASP A 65 17.09 -2.85 -15.06
N PRO A 66 17.91 -1.86 -15.48
CA PRO A 66 18.57 -1.86 -16.78
C PRO A 66 19.42 -3.10 -17.04
N ARG A 67 19.79 -3.85 -16.00
CA ARG A 67 20.56 -5.09 -16.11
C ARG A 67 19.71 -6.31 -16.47
N LYS A 68 18.37 -6.19 -16.42
CA LYS A 68 17.42 -7.31 -16.57
C LYS A 68 16.22 -6.92 -17.43
N MET A 69 16.48 -6.39 -18.62
CA MET A 69 15.44 -5.88 -19.52
C MET A 69 14.68 -6.97 -20.27
N GLU A 70 15.16 -8.22 -20.28
CA GLU A 70 14.60 -9.29 -21.13
C GLU A 70 13.12 -9.61 -20.80
N ASP A 71 12.76 -9.59 -19.51
CA ASP A 71 11.37 -9.79 -19.05
C ASP A 71 10.44 -8.69 -19.59
N TYR A 72 10.94 -7.44 -19.66
CA TYR A 72 10.17 -6.29 -20.14
C TYR A 72 10.03 -6.27 -21.65
N GLU A 73 11.08 -6.62 -22.39
CA GLU A 73 11.01 -6.78 -23.85
C GLU A 73 10.02 -7.87 -24.25
N THR A 74 10.02 -8.98 -23.50
CA THR A 74 9.07 -10.08 -23.68
C THR A 74 7.64 -9.64 -23.37
N GLY A 75 7.42 -9.03 -22.19
CA GLY A 75 6.13 -8.46 -21.81
C GLY A 75 5.63 -7.40 -22.79
N HIS A 76 6.54 -6.58 -23.33
CA HIS A 76 6.25 -5.56 -24.34
C HIS A 76 5.69 -6.17 -25.62
N GLY A 77 6.32 -7.23 -26.13
CA GLY A 77 5.85 -7.94 -27.32
C GLY A 77 4.47 -8.58 -27.14
N HIS A 78 4.17 -9.10 -25.94
CA HIS A 78 2.85 -9.64 -25.61
C HIS A 78 1.76 -8.56 -25.65
N TRP A 79 2.01 -7.43 -24.98
CA TRP A 79 1.07 -6.32 -24.89
C TRP A 79 0.87 -5.58 -26.21
N THR A 80 1.94 -5.37 -26.98
CA THR A 80 1.84 -4.74 -28.31
C THR A 80 0.89 -5.52 -29.22
N ARG A 81 0.97 -6.86 -29.21
CA ARG A 81 0.05 -7.74 -29.96
C ARG A 81 -1.40 -7.54 -29.54
N ILE A 82 -1.67 -7.51 -28.23
CA ILE A 82 -3.01 -7.32 -27.67
C ILE A 82 -3.56 -5.93 -28.06
N PHE A 83 -2.74 -4.90 -27.99
CA PHE A 83 -3.16 -3.53 -28.32
C PHE A 83 -3.40 -3.35 -29.82
N ASP A 84 -2.57 -3.94 -30.68
CA ASP A 84 -2.76 -3.86 -32.13
C ASP A 84 -4.06 -4.56 -32.57
N GLU A 85 -4.41 -5.68 -31.94
CA GLU A 85 -5.69 -6.36 -32.13
C GLU A 85 -6.86 -5.46 -31.68
N ALA A 86 -6.81 -4.95 -30.44
CA ALA A 86 -7.86 -4.10 -29.87
C ALA A 86 -8.08 -2.80 -30.66
N LYS A 87 -7.01 -2.18 -31.17
CA LYS A 87 -7.10 -1.02 -32.08
C LYS A 87 -7.84 -1.34 -33.36
N GLY A 88 -7.62 -2.54 -33.91
CA GLY A 88 -8.34 -3.03 -35.08
C GLY A 88 -9.84 -3.22 -34.82
N GLU A 89 -10.22 -3.57 -33.59
CA GLU A 89 -11.59 -3.89 -33.19
C GLU A 89 -12.41 -2.67 -32.74
N HIS A 90 -11.83 -1.78 -31.94
CA HIS A 90 -12.55 -0.66 -31.30
C HIS A 90 -12.00 0.73 -31.66
N GLY A 91 -10.83 0.80 -32.30
CA GLY A 91 -10.16 2.04 -32.72
C GLY A 91 -9.13 2.55 -31.70
N ASP A 92 -8.21 3.41 -32.17
CA ASP A 92 -7.06 3.88 -31.38
C ASP A 92 -7.44 4.67 -30.12
N GLY A 93 -8.60 5.33 -30.12
CA GLY A 93 -9.05 6.18 -29.01
C GLY A 93 -9.48 5.40 -27.76
N ASN A 94 -9.79 4.11 -27.91
CA ASN A 94 -10.40 3.30 -26.87
C ASN A 94 -9.45 2.22 -26.32
N VAL A 95 -8.14 2.39 -26.57
CA VAL A 95 -7.08 1.51 -26.06
C VAL A 95 -6.07 2.31 -25.28
N ALA A 96 -5.76 1.89 -24.05
CA ALA A 96 -4.77 2.55 -23.20
C ALA A 96 -4.00 1.55 -22.32
N VAL A 97 -2.95 2.04 -21.67
CA VAL A 97 -2.24 1.30 -20.63
C VAL A 97 -2.14 2.13 -19.34
N CYS A 98 -2.39 1.51 -18.20
CA CYS A 98 -2.22 2.12 -16.88
C CYS A 98 -1.11 1.40 -16.12
N SER A 99 -0.07 2.12 -15.70
CA SER A 99 0.95 1.61 -14.78
C SER A 99 0.60 1.97 -13.34
N LEU A 100 0.68 0.98 -12.45
CA LEU A 100 0.40 1.13 -11.02
C LEU A 100 1.61 1.61 -10.20
N GLY A 101 2.64 2.16 -10.85
CA GLY A 101 3.81 2.74 -10.19
C GLY A 101 4.88 1.72 -9.82
N ASP A 102 5.73 2.11 -8.86
CA ASP A 102 6.94 1.41 -8.46
C ASP A 102 7.81 1.09 -9.68
N LEU A 103 8.24 2.15 -10.35
CA LEU A 103 8.79 2.13 -11.69
C LEU A 103 10.20 1.54 -11.74
N GLY A 104 11.01 1.72 -10.69
CA GLY A 104 12.41 1.31 -10.65
C GLY A 104 12.77 0.39 -9.49
N GLU A 105 13.85 -0.38 -9.66
CA GLU A 105 14.39 -1.25 -8.60
C GLU A 105 14.87 -0.42 -7.39
N SER A 106 14.34 -0.71 -6.20
CA SER A 106 14.75 -0.11 -4.91
C SER A 106 16.13 -0.61 -4.42
N LYS A 107 17.10 -0.76 -5.33
CA LYS A 107 18.51 -1.11 -5.08
C LYS A 107 19.41 -0.37 -6.06
N SER A 108 20.71 -0.34 -5.77
CA SER A 108 21.70 0.14 -6.74
C SER A 108 21.76 -0.78 -7.96
N VAL A 109 21.66 -0.16 -9.13
CA VAL A 109 21.89 -0.80 -10.42
C VAL A 109 23.38 -0.82 -10.79
N ARG A 110 24.22 -0.05 -10.08
CA ARG A 110 25.68 0.01 -10.22
C ARG A 110 26.36 -0.23 -8.86
N PRO A 111 26.18 -1.40 -8.22
CA PRO A 111 26.59 -1.63 -6.83
C PRO A 111 28.10 -1.56 -6.60
N GLU A 112 28.91 -1.76 -7.64
CA GLU A 112 30.38 -1.64 -7.57
C GLU A 112 30.84 -0.17 -7.60
N GLU A 113 29.98 0.75 -8.08
CA GLU A 113 30.30 2.17 -8.25
C GLU A 113 29.62 3.05 -7.20
N THR A 114 28.37 2.74 -6.86
CA THR A 114 27.54 3.54 -5.95
C THR A 114 26.57 2.67 -5.15
N SER A 115 26.26 3.12 -3.94
CA SER A 115 25.17 2.57 -3.12
C SER A 115 23.82 3.24 -3.36
N GLU A 116 23.77 4.19 -4.28
CA GLU A 116 22.56 4.94 -4.64
C GLU A 116 21.44 4.03 -5.13
N LEU A 117 20.21 4.32 -4.71
CA LEU A 117 19.04 3.57 -5.14
C LEU A 117 18.62 4.04 -6.53
N PHE A 118 18.24 3.12 -7.41
CA PHE A 118 17.79 3.47 -8.75
C PHE A 118 16.36 4.03 -8.75
N ALA A 119 15.46 3.44 -7.96
CA ALA A 119 14.08 3.89 -7.84
C ALA A 119 13.96 5.39 -7.49
N GLY A 120 13.04 6.08 -8.16
CA GLY A 120 12.74 7.50 -7.94
C GLY A 120 13.88 8.46 -8.32
N THR A 121 14.84 8.04 -9.14
CA THR A 121 15.84 8.92 -9.76
C THR A 121 15.36 9.43 -11.11
N THR A 122 15.95 10.51 -11.63
CA THR A 122 15.67 10.99 -12.99
C THR A 122 15.90 9.88 -14.04
N GLU A 123 17.01 9.14 -13.93
CA GLU A 123 17.37 8.04 -14.84
C GLU A 123 16.28 6.94 -14.85
N CYS A 124 15.72 6.64 -13.67
CA CYS A 124 14.62 5.68 -13.55
C CYS A 124 13.33 6.18 -14.23
N HIS A 125 12.94 7.43 -13.98
CA HIS A 125 11.71 7.98 -14.58
C HIS A 125 11.82 8.06 -16.10
N GLU A 126 12.98 8.46 -16.65
CA GLU A 126 13.20 8.52 -18.09
C GLU A 126 13.07 7.13 -18.73
N MET A 127 13.70 6.11 -18.13
CA MET A 127 13.60 4.73 -18.60
C MET A 127 12.16 4.19 -18.57
N ALA A 128 11.43 4.48 -17.50
CA ALA A 128 10.04 4.05 -17.36
C ALA A 128 9.12 4.78 -18.36
N ALA A 129 9.32 6.08 -18.58
CA ALA A 129 8.58 6.86 -19.55
C ALA A 129 8.82 6.36 -20.99
N ASP A 130 10.07 6.05 -21.34
CA ASP A 130 10.42 5.46 -22.64
C ASP A 130 9.75 4.10 -22.84
N PHE A 131 9.79 3.23 -21.83
CA PHE A 131 9.16 1.92 -21.88
C PHE A 131 7.64 2.01 -22.02
N LEU A 132 6.97 2.79 -21.18
CA LEU A 132 5.52 2.97 -21.24
C LEU A 132 5.07 3.66 -22.53
N GLY A 133 5.84 4.65 -23.00
CA GLY A 133 5.58 5.32 -24.29
C GLY A 133 5.78 4.41 -25.51
N SER A 134 6.54 3.32 -25.37
CA SER A 134 6.87 2.43 -26.48
C SER A 134 5.74 1.49 -26.92
N PHE A 135 4.63 1.40 -26.16
CA PHE A 135 3.47 0.56 -26.53
C PHE A 135 2.65 1.12 -27.70
N GLY A 136 2.90 2.36 -28.12
CA GLY A 136 2.16 3.00 -29.21
C GLY A 136 0.68 3.24 -28.91
N VAL A 137 0.28 3.21 -27.64
CA VAL A 137 -1.02 3.62 -27.11
C VAL A 137 -0.82 4.69 -26.04
N PRO A 138 -1.81 5.54 -25.75
CA PRO A 138 -1.75 6.42 -24.58
C PRO A 138 -1.48 5.61 -23.30
N TYR A 139 -0.58 6.13 -22.46
CA TYR A 139 -0.34 5.56 -21.15
C TYR A 139 -0.69 6.56 -20.04
N GLU A 140 -1.11 6.01 -18.91
CA GLU A 140 -1.24 6.70 -17.65
C GLU A 140 -0.38 5.99 -16.59
N VAL A 141 0.08 6.74 -15.60
CA VAL A 141 0.90 6.23 -14.51
C VAL A 141 0.47 6.89 -13.20
N VAL A 142 0.40 6.08 -12.13
CA VAL A 142 0.30 6.55 -10.74
C VAL A 142 1.63 6.33 -10.02
N GLY A 143 1.99 7.22 -9.10
CA GLY A 143 3.19 7.06 -8.28
C GLY A 143 2.99 6.02 -7.17
N GLY A 144 3.89 5.05 -7.09
CA GLY A 144 4.02 4.10 -6.01
C GLY A 144 4.93 4.57 -4.89
N ASN A 145 5.15 3.70 -3.90
CA ASN A 145 5.96 4.05 -2.74
C ASN A 145 7.47 4.10 -3.03
N HIS A 146 7.93 3.47 -4.12
CA HIS A 146 9.33 3.51 -4.53
C HIS A 146 9.65 4.67 -5.49
N ASP A 147 8.63 5.31 -6.07
CA ASP A 147 8.82 6.34 -7.10
C ASP A 147 9.32 7.67 -6.58
N LEU A 148 9.22 7.91 -5.27
CA LEU A 148 9.77 9.10 -4.63
C LEU A 148 11.04 8.83 -3.83
N GLU A 149 11.66 7.66 -4.01
CA GLU A 149 12.88 7.28 -3.29
C GLU A 149 14.02 8.25 -3.57
N GLY A 150 14.67 8.19 -4.74
CA GLY A 150 15.59 9.21 -5.25
C GLY A 150 16.48 9.89 -4.20
N ILE A 151 16.96 9.13 -3.21
CA ILE A 151 17.37 9.69 -1.91
C ILE A 151 18.66 10.50 -2.04
N ASP A 152 19.52 10.06 -2.96
CA ASP A 152 20.82 10.66 -3.21
C ASP A 152 20.73 11.82 -4.23
N GLU A 153 19.68 11.86 -5.05
CA GLU A 153 19.45 12.91 -6.05
C GLU A 153 18.60 14.07 -5.49
N PHE A 154 17.55 13.78 -4.72
CA PHE A 154 16.57 14.76 -4.26
C PHE A 154 16.53 14.90 -2.75
N SER A 155 16.57 16.15 -2.27
CA SER A 155 16.50 16.46 -0.84
C SER A 155 15.08 16.51 -0.27
N THR A 156 14.06 16.69 -1.11
CA THR A 156 12.66 16.85 -0.70
C THR A 156 11.72 16.02 -1.58
N ASP A 157 10.52 15.72 -1.07
CA ASP A 157 9.51 14.94 -1.80
C ASP A 157 8.98 15.77 -3.00
N GLU A 158 8.84 17.09 -2.84
CA GLU A 158 8.35 18.00 -3.88
C GLU A 158 9.29 18.08 -5.08
N ALA A 159 10.61 18.11 -4.85
CA ALA A 159 11.59 18.17 -5.93
C ALA A 159 11.62 16.85 -6.74
N ASN A 160 11.45 15.71 -6.06
CA ASN A 160 11.36 14.42 -6.74
C ASN A 160 10.04 14.32 -7.53
N LEU A 161 8.92 14.72 -6.90
CA LEU A 161 7.62 14.74 -7.55
C LEU A 161 7.60 15.63 -8.79
N GLU A 162 8.26 16.81 -8.77
CA GLU A 162 8.38 17.68 -9.94
C GLU A 162 9.05 16.96 -11.13
N VAL A 163 10.11 16.19 -10.87
CA VAL A 163 10.79 15.40 -11.92
C VAL A 163 9.89 14.28 -12.42
N TYR A 164 9.25 13.52 -11.51
CA TYR A 164 8.27 12.50 -11.88
C TYR A 164 7.19 13.05 -12.82
N LEU A 165 6.55 14.17 -12.43
CA LEU A 165 5.49 14.81 -13.21
C LEU A 165 5.99 15.26 -14.58
N LYS A 166 7.13 15.97 -14.61
CA LYS A 166 7.71 16.48 -15.85
C LYS A 166 8.08 15.36 -16.82
N THR A 167 8.72 14.29 -16.34
CA THR A 167 9.19 13.19 -17.19
C THR A 167 8.04 12.38 -17.76
N HIS A 168 6.95 12.21 -17.00
CA HIS A 168 5.74 11.53 -17.48
C HIS A 168 4.73 12.46 -18.16
N GLY A 169 5.06 13.75 -18.35
CA GLY A 169 4.20 14.72 -19.03
C GLY A 169 2.90 15.03 -18.30
N LYS A 170 2.92 14.99 -16.96
CA LYS A 170 1.76 15.22 -16.09
C LYS A 170 1.80 16.61 -15.47
N GLU A 171 0.63 17.20 -15.29
CA GLU A 171 0.47 18.44 -14.52
C GLU A 171 0.28 18.16 -13.02
N THR A 172 -0.36 17.03 -12.71
CA THR A 172 -0.75 16.62 -11.35
C THR A 172 -0.39 15.14 -11.09
N PRO A 173 -0.24 14.73 -9.82
CA PRO A 173 0.03 13.33 -9.47
C PRO A 173 -1.16 12.39 -9.79
N HIS A 174 -2.36 12.95 -9.87
CA HIS A 174 -3.57 12.25 -10.30
C HIS A 174 -3.85 12.44 -11.80
N PHE A 175 -4.72 11.60 -12.37
CA PHE A 175 -5.18 11.73 -13.76
C PHE A 175 -6.65 11.33 -13.91
N MET A 176 -7.28 11.83 -14.97
CA MET A 176 -8.59 11.40 -15.45
C MET A 176 -8.57 11.33 -16.97
N ARG A 177 -8.98 10.18 -17.52
CA ARG A 177 -9.05 9.93 -18.96
C ARG A 177 -10.39 9.29 -19.31
N GLU A 178 -11.10 9.88 -20.25
CA GLU A 178 -12.25 9.21 -20.88
C GLU A 178 -11.73 8.21 -21.93
N ILE A 179 -12.01 6.93 -21.72
CA ILE A 179 -11.56 5.82 -22.60
C ILE A 179 -12.67 5.35 -23.55
N ALA A 180 -13.92 5.56 -23.17
CA ALA A 180 -15.11 5.28 -23.95
C ALA A 180 -16.25 6.17 -23.45
N ASP A 181 -17.38 6.19 -24.17
CA ASP A 181 -18.55 6.99 -23.80
C ASP A 181 -18.91 6.80 -22.31
N LYS A 182 -18.83 7.91 -21.55
CA LYS A 182 -19.08 7.96 -20.11
C LYS A 182 -18.28 6.96 -19.27
N THR A 183 -17.08 6.61 -19.73
CA THR A 183 -16.21 5.66 -19.05
C THR A 183 -14.85 6.30 -18.78
N LEU A 184 -14.53 6.45 -17.50
CA LEU A 184 -13.32 7.12 -17.02
C LEU A 184 -12.31 6.11 -16.45
N LEU A 185 -11.05 6.35 -16.78
CA LEU A 185 -9.88 5.86 -16.07
C LEU A 185 -9.40 6.97 -15.15
N VAL A 186 -9.31 6.69 -13.86
CA VAL A 186 -8.98 7.67 -12.82
C VAL A 186 -7.84 7.12 -11.98
N GLY A 187 -6.78 7.87 -11.76
CA GLY A 187 -5.69 7.42 -10.90
C GLY A 187 -5.20 8.47 -9.92
N MET A 188 -4.74 8.00 -8.76
CA MET A 188 -4.14 8.82 -7.70
C MET A 188 -2.80 8.20 -7.29
N GLY A 189 -1.80 9.06 -7.04
CA GLY A 189 -0.42 8.64 -6.78
C GLY A 189 0.11 9.11 -5.44
N SER A 190 1.10 8.39 -4.91
CA SER A 190 1.80 8.78 -3.69
C SER A 190 2.55 10.10 -3.90
N THR A 191 2.42 11.04 -2.96
CA THR A 191 3.16 12.32 -2.98
C THR A 191 4.13 12.47 -1.82
N VAL A 192 4.22 11.46 -0.95
CA VAL A 192 5.03 11.49 0.27
C VAL A 192 5.96 10.29 0.36
N PHE A 193 7.21 10.53 0.77
CA PHE A 193 8.18 9.46 1.06
C PHE A 193 9.10 9.81 2.23
N ARG A 194 9.79 10.96 2.18
CA ARG A 194 10.71 11.43 3.22
C ARG A 194 9.95 11.84 4.47
N SER A 195 8.82 12.52 4.30
CA SER A 195 8.01 13.07 5.40
C SER A 195 6.97 12.08 5.97
N ALA A 196 6.88 10.86 5.42
CA ALA A 196 5.97 9.82 5.89
C ALA A 196 6.12 9.56 7.39
N LYS A 197 5.00 9.61 8.13
CA LYS A 197 4.96 9.61 9.60
C LYS A 197 5.60 8.36 10.21
N TYR A 198 5.28 7.18 9.68
CA TYR A 198 5.76 5.90 10.21
C TYR A 198 6.67 5.17 9.24
N THR A 199 6.18 4.79 8.05
CA THR A 199 6.95 4.05 7.05
C THR A 199 6.98 4.80 5.72
N SER A 200 8.15 4.84 5.08
CA SER A 200 8.28 5.46 3.75
C SER A 200 7.69 4.60 2.63
N HIS A 201 7.27 3.36 2.95
CA HIS A 201 6.60 2.49 1.98
C HIS A 201 5.08 2.63 1.98
N GLU A 202 4.53 3.54 2.79
CA GLU A 202 3.12 3.88 2.74
C GLU A 202 2.81 4.66 1.45
N VAL A 203 1.66 4.38 0.85
CA VAL A 203 1.15 5.14 -0.29
C VAL A 203 0.25 6.24 0.24
N THR A 204 0.68 7.49 0.08
CA THR A 204 -0.02 8.65 0.63
C THR A 204 -0.64 9.49 -0.47
N ILE A 205 -1.98 9.53 -0.50
CA ILE A 205 -2.78 10.45 -1.30
C ILE A 205 -3.04 11.69 -0.44
N ASP A 206 -2.53 12.84 -0.90
CA ASP A 206 -2.69 14.11 -0.20
C ASP A 206 -4.12 14.68 -0.28
N ASP A 207 -4.34 15.75 0.50
CA ASP A 207 -5.66 16.37 0.64
C ASP A 207 -6.15 17.05 -0.65
N GLU A 208 -5.25 17.51 -1.51
CA GLU A 208 -5.63 18.12 -2.80
C GLU A 208 -6.14 17.04 -3.76
N GLN A 209 -5.45 15.91 -3.84
CA GLN A 209 -5.91 14.74 -4.59
C GLN A 209 -7.23 14.19 -4.06
N MET A 210 -7.40 14.11 -2.74
CA MET A 210 -8.65 13.65 -2.12
C MET A 210 -9.82 14.58 -2.45
N ALA A 211 -9.65 15.89 -2.27
CA ALA A 211 -10.70 16.86 -2.60
C ALA A 211 -11.06 16.85 -4.09
N TRP A 212 -10.06 16.71 -4.96
CA TRP A 212 -10.28 16.54 -6.39
C TRP A 212 -11.07 15.26 -6.71
N PHE A 213 -10.71 14.13 -6.10
CA PHE A 213 -11.37 12.85 -6.35
C PHE A 213 -12.83 12.88 -5.90
N GLU A 214 -13.12 13.45 -4.73
CA GLU A 214 -14.48 13.66 -4.23
C GLU A 214 -15.32 14.49 -5.20
N GLN A 215 -14.80 15.63 -5.65
CA GLN A 215 -15.52 16.48 -6.60
C GLN A 215 -15.72 15.78 -7.94
N MET A 216 -14.72 15.04 -8.44
CA MET A 216 -14.83 14.27 -9.67
C MET A 216 -15.95 13.21 -9.57
N LEU A 217 -16.08 12.53 -8.43
CA LEU A 217 -17.16 11.55 -8.23
C LEU A 217 -18.56 12.22 -8.19
N VAL A 218 -18.65 13.43 -7.65
CA VAL A 218 -19.90 14.23 -7.67
C VAL A 218 -20.27 14.65 -9.09
N ASP A 219 -19.27 15.04 -9.89
CA ASP A 219 -19.47 15.51 -11.27
C ASP A 219 -19.76 14.36 -12.26
N HIS A 220 -19.51 13.10 -11.87
CA HIS A 220 -19.68 11.92 -12.71
C HIS A 220 -20.52 10.84 -12.01
N PRO A 221 -21.81 11.12 -11.74
CA PRO A 221 -22.66 10.21 -10.98
C PRO A 221 -23.17 9.04 -11.83
N ALA A 222 -23.52 7.93 -11.16
CA ALA A 222 -23.96 6.70 -11.82
C ALA A 222 -25.31 6.83 -12.53
N ASP A 223 -26.22 7.66 -12.01
CA ASP A 223 -27.55 7.92 -12.58
C ASP A 223 -27.50 8.69 -13.91
N GLU A 224 -26.37 9.36 -14.18
CA GLU A 224 -26.03 9.89 -15.50
C GLU A 224 -25.33 8.87 -16.40
N GLY A 225 -25.11 7.63 -15.94
CA GLY A 225 -24.51 6.54 -16.69
C GLY A 225 -22.98 6.49 -16.65
N TRP A 226 -22.32 7.25 -15.77
CA TRP A 226 -20.86 7.24 -15.65
C TRP A 226 -20.31 5.97 -15.02
N LYS A 227 -19.16 5.53 -15.54
CA LYS A 227 -18.44 4.32 -15.12
C LYS A 227 -16.98 4.68 -14.87
N ILE A 228 -16.49 4.41 -13.68
CA ILE A 228 -15.19 4.85 -13.22
C ILE A 228 -14.36 3.64 -12.82
N PHE A 229 -13.18 3.53 -13.43
CA PHE A 229 -12.15 2.55 -13.13
C PHE A 229 -11.01 3.27 -12.43
N VAL A 230 -10.78 2.93 -11.16
CA VAL A 230 -9.81 3.61 -10.29
C VAL A 230 -8.50 2.83 -10.26
N PHE A 231 -7.37 3.55 -10.30
CA PHE A 231 -6.02 3.00 -10.28
C PHE A 231 -5.21 3.65 -9.16
N THR A 232 -4.65 2.85 -8.27
CA THR A 232 -3.70 3.32 -7.24
C THR A 232 -2.61 2.29 -7.04
N HIS A 233 -1.50 2.69 -6.41
CA HIS A 233 -0.44 1.73 -6.11
C HIS A 233 -0.89 0.70 -5.06
N ALA A 234 -1.29 1.16 -3.86
CA ALA A 234 -1.87 0.31 -2.82
C ALA A 234 -3.41 0.29 -2.91
N PRO A 235 -4.07 -0.80 -2.50
CA PRO A 235 -5.53 -0.85 -2.44
C PRO A 235 -6.11 -0.03 -1.27
N PRO A 236 -7.39 0.36 -1.34
CA PRO A 236 -8.09 0.93 -0.20
C PRO A 236 -8.33 -0.13 0.88
N ASN A 237 -8.34 0.32 2.13
CA ASN A 237 -8.72 -0.49 3.26
C ASN A 237 -10.17 -0.99 3.10
N GLY A 238 -10.44 -2.25 3.41
CA GLY A 238 -11.76 -2.86 3.21
C GLY A 238 -12.08 -3.35 1.79
N SER A 239 -11.15 -3.21 0.84
CA SER A 239 -11.26 -3.82 -0.50
C SER A 239 -11.50 -5.33 -0.48
N GLY A 240 -11.06 -6.02 0.57
CA GLY A 240 -11.19 -7.46 0.72
C GLY A 240 -10.13 -8.25 -0.05
N LEU A 241 -9.15 -7.61 -0.68
CA LEU A 241 -7.97 -8.29 -1.21
C LEU A 241 -7.19 -8.91 -0.02
N ARG A 242 -7.23 -10.23 0.08
CA ARG A 242 -6.79 -10.99 1.29
C ARG A 242 -5.42 -11.62 1.17
N VAL A 243 -4.82 -11.63 -0.02
CA VAL A 243 -3.45 -12.12 -0.21
C VAL A 243 -2.48 -11.00 0.09
N LEU A 244 -2.37 -10.66 1.37
CA LEU A 244 -1.38 -9.69 1.83
C LEU A 244 -0.07 -10.41 2.13
N GLN A 245 0.98 -9.64 2.22
CA GLN A 245 2.18 -10.14 2.87
C GLN A 245 2.16 -9.66 4.31
N GLU A 246 2.56 -10.54 5.22
CA GLU A 246 2.79 -10.22 6.63
C GLU A 246 3.57 -8.91 6.78
N ASN A 247 4.58 -8.67 5.93
CA ASN A 247 5.38 -7.46 5.97
C ASN A 247 4.58 -6.16 5.80
N HIS A 248 3.54 -6.12 4.95
CA HIS A 248 2.76 -4.88 4.78
C HIS A 248 1.87 -4.62 6.00
N VAL A 249 1.33 -5.68 6.61
CA VAL A 249 0.51 -5.59 7.84
C VAL A 249 1.39 -5.17 9.01
N VAL A 250 2.58 -5.76 9.13
CA VAL A 250 3.54 -5.46 10.19
C VAL A 250 4.12 -4.05 10.05
N ASN A 251 4.33 -3.58 8.83
CA ASN A 251 4.88 -2.25 8.59
C ASN A 251 3.84 -1.13 8.61
N GLY A 252 2.55 -1.44 8.61
CA GLY A 252 1.49 -0.44 8.50
C GLY A 252 1.49 0.26 7.15
N CYS A 253 1.68 -0.48 6.05
CA CYS A 253 1.67 0.09 4.69
C CYS A 253 0.81 -0.70 3.69
N CYS A 254 -0.07 -1.60 4.14
CA CYS A 254 -0.97 -2.33 3.23
C CYS A 254 -1.88 -1.44 2.38
N TRP A 255 -2.36 -0.33 2.96
CA TRP A 255 -3.49 0.41 2.44
C TRP A 255 -3.12 1.85 2.08
N LEU A 256 -3.95 2.49 1.26
CA LEU A 256 -3.88 3.93 1.03
C LEU A 256 -4.06 4.69 2.34
N ASN A 257 -3.17 5.67 2.59
CA ASN A 257 -3.21 6.52 3.78
C ASN A 257 -3.31 5.74 5.10
N HIS A 258 -2.70 4.55 5.16
CA HIS A 258 -2.84 3.59 6.26
C HIS A 258 -2.61 4.19 7.66
N SER A 259 -1.68 5.14 7.79
CA SER A 259 -1.31 5.74 9.07
C SER A 259 -2.30 6.79 9.58
N ASP A 260 -3.32 7.14 8.80
CA ASP A 260 -4.37 8.10 9.13
C ASP A 260 -5.73 7.39 9.09
N ASP A 261 -6.25 7.05 10.27
CA ASP A 261 -7.48 6.27 10.44
C ASP A 261 -8.69 6.85 9.68
N ALA A 262 -8.79 8.18 9.59
CA ALA A 262 -9.90 8.85 8.91
C ALA A 262 -9.71 8.81 7.39
N LYS A 263 -8.52 9.18 6.90
CA LYS A 263 -8.24 9.17 5.46
C LYS A 263 -8.19 7.76 4.88
N CYS A 264 -7.71 6.79 5.65
CA CYS A 264 -7.67 5.37 5.28
C CYS A 264 -9.08 4.82 5.01
N ARG A 265 -10.06 5.18 5.85
CA ARG A 265 -11.46 4.77 5.71
C ARG A 265 -12.22 5.52 4.61
N LYS A 266 -11.85 6.78 4.36
CA LYS A 266 -12.55 7.63 3.39
C LYS A 266 -12.73 6.99 2.02
N PHE A 267 -11.74 6.22 1.53
CA PHE A 267 -11.83 5.57 0.22
C PHE A 267 -12.96 4.54 0.11
N ILE A 268 -13.13 3.68 1.11
CA ILE A 268 -14.20 2.66 1.07
C ILE A 268 -15.57 3.31 1.28
N GLU A 269 -15.64 4.41 2.03
CA GLU A 269 -16.85 5.21 2.17
C GLU A 269 -17.26 5.82 0.82
N LEU A 270 -16.32 6.42 0.09
CA LEU A 270 -16.57 6.93 -1.26
C LEU A 270 -17.04 5.84 -2.23
N VAL A 271 -16.47 4.63 -2.14
CA VAL A 271 -16.94 3.47 -2.92
C VAL A 271 -18.39 3.09 -2.59
N ARG A 272 -18.79 3.20 -1.32
CA ARG A 272 -20.17 2.92 -0.88
C ARG A 272 -21.13 4.01 -1.31
N GLU A 273 -20.69 5.27 -1.29
CA GLU A 273 -21.48 6.45 -1.66
C GLU A 273 -21.66 6.60 -3.17
N HIS A 274 -20.62 6.29 -3.95
CA HIS A 274 -20.57 6.56 -5.39
C HIS A 274 -20.57 5.28 -6.22
N ARG A 275 -21.76 4.89 -6.67
CA ARG A 275 -21.95 3.69 -7.49
C ARG A 275 -21.32 3.76 -8.89
N SER A 276 -20.86 4.93 -9.32
CA SER A 276 -20.16 5.10 -10.60
C SER A 276 -18.80 4.42 -10.56
N ILE A 277 -18.23 4.16 -9.37
CA ILE A 277 -17.01 3.37 -9.20
C ILE A 277 -17.34 1.89 -9.46
N LYS A 278 -16.82 1.35 -10.57
CA LYS A 278 -17.08 -0.03 -11.02
C LYS A 278 -15.95 -0.98 -10.69
N ALA A 279 -14.71 -0.52 -10.73
CA ALA A 279 -13.56 -1.32 -10.35
C ALA A 279 -12.39 -0.49 -9.85
N TRP A 280 -11.55 -1.12 -9.02
CA TRP A 280 -10.36 -0.51 -8.43
C TRP A 280 -9.16 -1.45 -8.57
N PHE A 281 -8.12 -1.00 -9.27
CA PHE A 281 -6.91 -1.77 -9.54
C PHE A 281 -5.76 -1.29 -8.68
N SER A 282 -5.03 -2.25 -8.10
CA SER A 282 -3.88 -2.00 -7.23
C SER A 282 -2.75 -2.99 -7.47
N GLY A 283 -1.52 -2.56 -7.20
CA GLY A 283 -0.30 -3.36 -7.27
C GLY A 283 0.20 -3.66 -5.86
N HIS A 284 1.42 -3.23 -5.54
CA HIS A 284 2.05 -3.15 -4.22
C HIS A 284 2.45 -4.50 -3.59
N PHE A 285 1.63 -5.54 -3.77
CA PHE A 285 1.86 -6.84 -3.14
C PHE A 285 2.71 -7.81 -3.95
N HIS A 286 3.03 -7.52 -5.22
CA HIS A 286 3.93 -8.35 -6.05
C HIS A 286 3.56 -9.86 -6.09
N LEU A 287 2.27 -10.18 -5.95
CA LEU A 287 1.75 -11.54 -5.95
C LEU A 287 0.97 -11.77 -7.24
N GLY A 288 0.96 -13.01 -7.72
CA GLY A 288 0.22 -13.38 -8.92
C GLY A 288 -1.29 -13.28 -8.76
N GLN A 289 -1.98 -13.64 -9.83
CA GLN A 289 -3.41 -13.45 -10.04
C GLN A 289 -4.15 -14.79 -10.04
N ASP A 290 -3.47 -15.89 -9.70
CA ASP A 290 -4.06 -17.22 -9.58
C ASP A 290 -4.79 -17.42 -8.24
N TYR A 291 -4.58 -16.52 -7.28
CA TYR A 291 -5.30 -16.52 -6.02
C TYR A 291 -6.73 -16.03 -6.21
N GLN A 292 -7.72 -16.74 -5.68
CA GLN A 292 -9.11 -16.29 -5.73
C GLN A 292 -9.30 -14.89 -5.15
N ASP A 293 -8.61 -14.58 -4.05
CA ASP A 293 -8.66 -13.28 -3.38
C ASP A 293 -7.84 -12.18 -4.08
N SER A 294 -7.32 -12.43 -5.29
CA SER A 294 -6.74 -11.40 -6.16
C SER A 294 -7.81 -10.54 -6.85
N ILE A 295 -9.08 -10.97 -6.77
CA ILE A 295 -10.26 -10.21 -7.18
C ILE A 295 -11.31 -10.35 -6.08
N THR A 296 -11.93 -9.26 -5.66
CA THR A 296 -13.13 -9.30 -4.81
C THR A 296 -14.30 -8.62 -5.48
N PHE A 297 -15.48 -9.20 -5.27
CA PHE A 297 -16.71 -8.72 -5.85
C PHE A 297 -17.47 -7.75 -4.94
N PRO A 298 -18.38 -6.96 -5.54
CA PRO A 298 -19.35 -6.13 -4.83
C PRO A 298 -20.09 -6.92 -3.76
N THR A 299 -20.33 -6.29 -2.62
CA THR A 299 -21.12 -6.82 -1.51
C THR A 299 -21.94 -5.70 -0.91
N ILE A 300 -23.13 -6.02 -0.42
CA ILE A 300 -24.14 -5.06 0.03
C ILE A 300 -24.04 -4.79 1.53
N ASP A 301 -24.88 -3.88 2.02
CA ASP A 301 -24.97 -3.56 3.45
C ASP A 301 -25.17 -4.83 4.30
N PRO A 302 -24.54 -4.95 5.48
CA PRO A 302 -24.69 -6.13 6.33
C PRO A 302 -26.14 -6.44 6.72
N LYS A 303 -27.02 -5.44 6.73
CA LYS A 303 -28.46 -5.62 6.98
C LYS A 303 -29.17 -6.33 5.83
N ASP A 304 -28.60 -6.24 4.62
CA ASP A 304 -29.18 -6.72 3.38
C ASP A 304 -28.41 -7.94 2.80
N GLY A 305 -27.19 -8.21 3.27
CA GLY A 305 -26.36 -9.32 2.79
C GLY A 305 -25.06 -9.53 3.59
N PRO A 306 -24.19 -10.46 3.16
CA PRO A 306 -23.03 -10.88 3.94
C PRO A 306 -21.95 -9.78 4.02
N TYR A 307 -21.36 -9.66 5.21
CA TYR A 307 -20.24 -8.78 5.51
C TYR A 307 -18.94 -9.16 4.77
N PRO A 308 -18.06 -8.20 4.39
CA PRO A 308 -18.11 -6.73 4.53
C PRO A 308 -18.89 -6.02 3.41
N ASN A 309 -19.33 -4.77 3.60
CA ASN A 309 -19.95 -3.95 2.54
C ASN A 309 -18.88 -3.28 1.66
N ARG A 310 -18.87 -3.60 0.36
CA ARG A 310 -17.92 -3.13 -0.67
C ARG A 310 -18.59 -2.28 -1.77
N GLY A 311 -19.84 -1.87 -1.59
CA GLY A 311 -20.58 -1.11 -2.59
C GLY A 311 -20.69 -1.88 -3.92
N SER A 312 -20.62 -1.16 -5.05
CA SER A 312 -20.67 -1.69 -6.42
C SER A 312 -19.30 -2.00 -7.04
N CYS A 313 -18.20 -1.85 -6.28
CA CYS A 313 -16.85 -1.90 -6.82
C CYS A 313 -16.24 -3.31 -6.79
N VAL A 314 -15.60 -3.69 -7.90
CA VAL A 314 -14.73 -4.87 -7.99
C VAL A 314 -13.30 -4.46 -7.67
N PHE A 315 -12.67 -5.03 -6.64
CA PHE A 315 -11.26 -4.74 -6.35
C PHE A 315 -10.36 -5.78 -6.97
N VAL A 316 -9.26 -5.33 -7.58
CA VAL A 316 -8.39 -6.17 -8.41
C VAL A 316 -6.94 -5.92 -8.06
N GLN A 317 -6.24 -6.99 -7.71
CA GLN A 317 -4.79 -6.99 -7.59
C GLN A 317 -4.13 -7.25 -8.94
N THR A 318 -3.06 -6.52 -9.21
CA THR A 318 -2.21 -6.67 -10.40
C THR A 318 -0.83 -7.14 -9.97
N SER A 319 -0.28 -8.11 -10.70
CA SER A 319 1.06 -8.64 -10.44
C SER A 319 2.12 -7.88 -11.22
N VAL A 320 3.35 -8.39 -11.20
CA VAL A 320 4.51 -7.79 -11.84
C VAL A 320 4.92 -8.61 -13.06
N MET A 321 5.54 -7.97 -14.06
CA MET A 321 6.07 -8.72 -15.21
C MET A 321 7.47 -9.31 -14.98
N ARG A 322 8.24 -8.78 -14.02
CA ARG A 322 9.63 -9.20 -13.78
C ARG A 322 9.75 -10.39 -12.83
N SER A 323 10.48 -11.42 -13.25
CA SER A 323 10.65 -12.69 -12.52
C SER A 323 11.26 -12.51 -11.14
N GLY A 324 12.27 -11.64 -11.03
CA GLY A 324 13.00 -11.37 -9.78
C GLY A 324 12.30 -10.41 -8.83
N THR A 325 11.20 -9.80 -9.27
CA THR A 325 10.37 -8.88 -8.47
C THR A 325 9.16 -9.59 -7.91
N SER A 326 8.62 -10.54 -8.68
CA SER A 326 7.51 -11.38 -8.28
C SER A 326 7.89 -12.25 -7.09
N ARG A 327 6.99 -12.32 -6.11
CA ARG A 327 7.29 -13.07 -4.88
C ARG A 327 6.90 -14.53 -4.96
N ASP A 328 5.87 -14.86 -5.72
CA ASP A 328 5.41 -16.22 -5.98
C ASP A 328 5.94 -16.79 -7.30
N GLY A 329 6.77 -16.01 -7.99
CA GLY A 329 7.43 -16.40 -9.23
C GLY A 329 6.53 -16.31 -10.46
N ARG A 330 5.31 -15.78 -10.36
CA ARG A 330 4.44 -15.51 -11.52
C ARG A 330 4.80 -14.20 -12.17
N GLN A 331 4.69 -14.13 -13.49
CA GLN A 331 4.85 -12.88 -14.25
C GLN A 331 3.55 -12.59 -14.96
N GLN A 332 2.74 -11.71 -14.40
CA GLN A 332 1.37 -11.51 -14.86
C GLN A 332 1.00 -10.03 -14.83
N SER A 333 0.17 -9.61 -15.77
CA SER A 333 -0.46 -8.28 -15.81
C SER A 333 -1.98 -8.43 -15.96
N ARG A 334 -2.73 -7.36 -15.70
CA ARG A 334 -4.19 -7.37 -15.84
C ARG A 334 -4.60 -6.75 -17.18
N LEU A 335 -5.64 -7.29 -17.79
CA LEU A 335 -6.27 -6.77 -19.00
C LEU A 335 -7.75 -6.54 -18.71
N ILE A 336 -8.24 -5.35 -19.03
CA ILE A 336 -9.65 -4.98 -18.94
C ILE A 336 -10.21 -4.89 -20.36
N ARG A 337 -11.33 -5.55 -20.61
CA ARG A 337 -12.13 -5.39 -21.83
C ARG A 337 -13.54 -5.03 -21.43
N GLY A 338 -14.08 -3.92 -21.91
CA GLY A 338 -15.39 -3.47 -21.46
C GLY A 338 -16.21 -2.81 -22.54
N ASN A 339 -17.50 -2.65 -22.24
CA ASN A 339 -18.46 -1.96 -23.08
C ASN A 339 -19.61 -1.37 -22.25
N LYS A 340 -20.69 -0.93 -22.91
CA LYS A 340 -21.85 -0.38 -22.19
C LYS A 340 -22.59 -1.40 -21.30
N ASP A 341 -22.44 -2.70 -21.52
CA ASP A 341 -23.18 -3.77 -20.84
C ASP A 341 -22.38 -4.43 -19.71
N GLY A 342 -21.06 -4.22 -19.64
CA GLY A 342 -20.22 -4.80 -18.61
C GLY A 342 -18.73 -4.67 -18.89
N PHE A 343 -17.93 -5.46 -18.17
CA PHE A 343 -16.51 -5.62 -18.44
C PHE A 343 -15.98 -6.98 -17.99
N GLU A 344 -14.86 -7.35 -18.56
CA GLU A 344 -14.08 -8.54 -18.27
C GLU A 344 -12.76 -8.14 -17.63
N ILE A 345 -12.35 -8.93 -16.64
CA ILE A 345 -11.00 -8.88 -16.06
C ILE A 345 -10.27 -10.14 -16.49
N CYS A 346 -9.15 -9.93 -17.17
CA CYS A 346 -8.30 -10.98 -17.68
C CYS A 346 -6.89 -10.89 -17.08
N THR A 347 -6.21 -12.03 -17.00
CA THR A 347 -4.78 -12.14 -16.71
C THR A 347 -4.02 -12.34 -18.02
N VAL A 348 -2.94 -11.58 -18.22
CA VAL A 348 -1.94 -11.83 -19.26
C VAL A 348 -0.75 -12.52 -18.60
N ASP A 349 -0.50 -13.79 -18.93
CA ASP A 349 0.60 -14.58 -18.38
C ASP A 349 1.85 -14.48 -19.27
N HIS A 350 2.84 -13.73 -18.80
CA HIS A 350 4.07 -13.47 -19.56
C HIS A 350 5.00 -14.69 -19.61
N LYS A 351 4.84 -15.67 -18.71
CA LYS A 351 5.58 -16.94 -18.78
C LYS A 351 4.99 -17.89 -19.80
N LYS A 352 3.75 -17.67 -20.23
CA LYS A 352 3.03 -18.47 -21.21
C LYS A 352 2.82 -17.73 -22.52
N ASP A 353 3.85 -17.05 -23.01
CA ASP A 353 3.84 -16.34 -24.30
C ASP A 353 2.71 -15.30 -24.43
N GLY A 354 2.31 -14.70 -23.30
CA GLY A 354 1.24 -13.70 -23.26
C GLY A 354 -0.16 -14.30 -23.35
N GLU A 355 -0.35 -15.56 -22.92
CA GLU A 355 -1.67 -16.19 -22.83
C GLU A 355 -2.64 -15.29 -22.03
N VAL A 356 -3.81 -15.01 -22.62
CA VAL A 356 -4.87 -14.24 -22.00
C VAL A 356 -5.89 -15.21 -21.39
N ARG A 357 -6.02 -15.19 -20.06
CA ARG A 357 -7.01 -15.95 -19.30
C ARG A 357 -8.10 -15.02 -18.79
N LEU A 358 -9.36 -15.34 -19.05
CA LEU A 358 -10.51 -14.64 -18.45
C LEU A 358 -10.70 -15.10 -17.01
N ASP A 359 -10.68 -14.16 -16.06
CA ASP A 359 -10.78 -14.44 -14.63
C ASP A 359 -12.17 -14.10 -14.07
N ALA A 360 -12.73 -12.97 -14.49
CA ALA A 360 -14.05 -12.53 -14.07
C ALA A 360 -14.79 -11.79 -15.18
N THR A 361 -16.11 -11.99 -15.22
CA THR A 361 -17.04 -11.21 -16.04
C THR A 361 -17.99 -10.45 -15.12
N ILE A 362 -18.12 -9.15 -15.35
CA ILE A 362 -19.02 -8.26 -14.64
C ILE A 362 -20.07 -7.77 -15.64
N THR A 363 -21.35 -7.97 -15.32
CA THR A 363 -22.47 -7.50 -16.13
C THR A 363 -23.27 -6.45 -15.38
N TYR A 364 -23.57 -5.33 -16.03
CA TYR A 364 -24.51 -4.33 -15.52
C TYR A 364 -25.93 -4.83 -15.77
N ARG A 365 -26.69 -5.14 -14.71
CA ARG A 365 -28.09 -5.58 -14.83
C ARG A 365 -29.04 -4.40 -15.01
N ASP A 366 -28.77 -3.34 -14.26
CA ASP A 366 -29.43 -2.04 -14.30
C ASP A 366 -28.47 -0.99 -13.73
N ASP A 367 -28.94 0.24 -13.55
CA ASP A 367 -28.14 1.37 -13.06
C ASP A 367 -27.61 1.14 -11.63
N ASP A 368 -28.18 0.16 -10.94
CA ASP A 368 -28.01 -0.11 -9.51
C ASP A 368 -27.54 -1.55 -9.19
N HIS A 369 -27.23 -2.39 -10.17
CA HIS A 369 -26.86 -3.77 -9.88
C HIS A 369 -25.84 -4.32 -10.86
N GLU A 370 -24.71 -4.76 -10.32
CA GLU A 370 -23.71 -5.55 -11.02
C GLU A 370 -23.76 -7.02 -10.60
N VAL A 371 -23.46 -7.90 -11.53
CA VAL A 371 -23.21 -9.32 -11.21
C VAL A 371 -21.83 -9.69 -11.70
N GLY A 372 -20.95 -10.01 -10.76
CA GLY A 372 -19.65 -10.60 -11.00
C GLY A 372 -19.72 -12.12 -10.97
N VAL A 373 -19.11 -12.77 -11.96
CA VAL A 373 -18.97 -14.23 -12.02
C VAL A 373 -17.51 -14.56 -12.25
N PHE A 374 -16.92 -15.38 -11.36
CA PHE A 374 -15.61 -15.98 -11.59
C PHE A 374 -15.70 -16.96 -12.76
N ASN A 375 -14.74 -16.89 -13.68
CA ASN A 375 -14.69 -17.75 -14.86
C ASN A 375 -13.84 -19.01 -14.66
N HIS A 376 -13.15 -19.12 -13.52
CA HIS A 376 -12.45 -20.33 -13.09
C HIS A 376 -12.66 -20.59 -11.59
N GLY A 377 -12.51 -21.85 -11.17
CA GLY A 377 -12.49 -22.21 -9.75
C GLY A 377 -11.21 -21.78 -9.05
N ASP A 378 -11.18 -21.92 -7.72
CA ASP A 378 -9.97 -21.69 -6.94
C ASP A 378 -8.89 -22.71 -7.33
N VAL A 379 -7.68 -22.23 -7.55
CA VAL A 379 -6.52 -23.10 -7.75
C VAL A 379 -5.86 -23.24 -6.37
N GLU A 380 -6.41 -24.16 -5.56
CA GLU A 380 -5.80 -24.50 -4.26
C GLU A 380 -4.35 -24.91 -4.49
N MET A 381 -3.42 -24.10 -3.99
CA MET A 381 -2.00 -24.39 -4.08
C MET A 381 -1.51 -25.08 -2.82
N SER A 382 -0.97 -26.28 -2.98
CA SER A 382 -0.47 -27.11 -1.87
C SER A 382 0.71 -26.52 -1.09
N ASP A 383 1.31 -25.43 -1.60
CA ASP A 383 2.61 -24.90 -1.15
C ASP A 383 2.54 -23.40 -0.77
N ASP A 384 1.37 -22.87 -0.39
CA ASP A 384 1.21 -21.45 -0.07
C ASP A 384 2.03 -21.03 1.16
N LYS A 385 3.15 -20.34 0.89
CA LYS A 385 4.04 -19.75 1.90
C LYS A 385 3.62 -18.34 2.33
N TYR A 386 2.53 -17.82 1.76
CA TYR A 386 2.12 -16.43 1.95
C TYR A 386 1.00 -16.31 2.99
N PHE A 387 1.04 -15.21 3.73
CA PHE A 387 0.10 -14.91 4.78
C PHE A 387 -1.26 -14.51 4.18
N LYS A 388 -2.16 -15.49 3.98
CA LYS A 388 -3.56 -15.18 3.68
C LYS A 388 -4.17 -14.51 4.91
N VAL A 389 -4.51 -13.23 4.79
CA VAL A 389 -5.20 -12.57 5.89
C VAL A 389 -6.61 -13.08 5.91
N TYR A 390 -6.92 -13.78 6.98
CA TYR A 390 -8.28 -14.18 7.24
C TYR A 390 -9.11 -12.94 7.56
N GLN A 391 -10.11 -12.67 6.72
CA GLN A 391 -11.20 -11.77 7.07
C GLN A 391 -12.30 -12.64 7.70
N PRO A 392 -12.72 -12.34 8.93
CA PRO A 392 -13.85 -13.03 9.55
C PRO A 392 -15.03 -13.12 8.58
N SER A 393 -15.65 -14.30 8.47
CA SER A 393 -16.83 -14.54 7.64
C SER A 393 -17.97 -15.16 8.45
N ALA A 394 -19.20 -14.88 8.03
CA ALA A 394 -20.40 -15.34 8.70
C ALA A 394 -20.40 -16.86 8.90
N GLY A 395 -20.42 -17.31 10.16
CA GLY A 395 -20.34 -18.73 10.53
C GLY A 395 -19.00 -19.20 11.12
N ASP A 396 -18.00 -18.34 11.28
CA ASP A 396 -16.82 -18.67 12.08
C ASP A 396 -17.15 -18.78 13.57
N GLU A 397 -16.42 -19.63 14.31
CA GLU A 397 -16.66 -19.89 15.74
C GLU A 397 -16.68 -18.61 16.61
N LEU A 398 -16.06 -17.51 16.15
CA LEU A 398 -16.06 -16.19 16.78
C LEU A 398 -16.17 -15.06 15.73
N HIS A 399 -17.22 -15.08 14.90
CA HIS A 399 -17.51 -14.06 13.88
C HIS A 399 -18.32 -12.85 14.42
N PRO A 400 -17.81 -11.60 14.32
CA PRO A 400 -18.66 -10.41 14.33
C PRO A 400 -19.20 -10.17 12.89
N PRO A 401 -20.52 -10.07 12.62
CA PRO A 401 -21.59 -9.64 13.51
C PRO A 401 -22.84 -10.56 13.57
N ASP A 402 -22.75 -11.84 13.19
CA ASP A 402 -23.94 -12.72 13.30
C ASP A 402 -24.29 -13.00 14.77
N GLU A 403 -25.47 -13.56 15.05
CA GLU A 403 -26.02 -13.87 16.39
C GLU A 403 -25.15 -14.85 17.25
N GLY A 404 -23.85 -14.96 16.99
CA GLY A 404 -22.77 -15.25 17.94
C GLY A 404 -22.08 -13.96 18.45
N TYR A 405 -22.84 -12.85 18.52
CA TYR A 405 -22.44 -11.57 19.09
C TYR A 405 -21.76 -11.78 20.45
N ILE A 406 -20.67 -11.04 20.69
CA ILE A 406 -19.80 -11.05 21.88
C ILE A 406 -20.53 -10.49 23.13
N GLY A 407 -21.84 -10.68 23.25
CA GLY A 407 -22.57 -10.50 24.50
C GLY A 407 -22.25 -11.63 25.49
N ASP A 408 -21.96 -12.83 25.00
CA ASP A 408 -21.91 -14.03 25.85
C ASP A 408 -20.48 -14.51 26.22
N ALA A 409 -19.43 -13.93 25.61
CA ALA A 409 -18.03 -14.30 25.88
C ALA A 409 -17.33 -13.38 26.90
N PHE A 410 -17.85 -12.16 27.08
CA PHE A 410 -17.54 -11.38 28.27
C PHE A 410 -18.34 -11.98 29.44
N THR A 411 -17.65 -12.25 30.52
CA THR A 411 -18.28 -12.50 31.81
C THR A 411 -19.16 -11.32 32.23
N GLU A 412 -20.08 -11.50 33.20
CA GLU A 412 -20.91 -10.39 33.71
C GLU A 412 -20.08 -9.19 34.22
N ASP A 413 -18.81 -9.42 34.59
CA ASP A 413 -17.81 -8.42 34.98
C ASP A 413 -17.00 -7.85 33.81
N GLY A 414 -17.38 -8.13 32.57
CA GLY A 414 -16.75 -7.52 31.40
C GLY A 414 -15.37 -8.09 31.05
N THR A 415 -14.99 -9.22 31.65
CA THR A 415 -13.71 -9.91 31.42
C THR A 415 -13.83 -10.95 30.30
N LEU A 416 -12.89 -10.92 29.35
CA LEU A 416 -12.68 -11.96 28.34
C LEU A 416 -11.38 -12.71 28.64
N VAL A 417 -11.41 -14.04 28.53
CA VAL A 417 -10.24 -14.89 28.77
C VAL A 417 -10.09 -15.93 27.68
N LEU A 418 -8.89 -16.02 27.12
CA LEU A 418 -8.51 -17.05 26.17
C LEU A 418 -7.28 -17.80 26.68
N ASP A 419 -7.46 -19.09 26.98
CA ASP A 419 -6.39 -19.95 27.48
C ASP A 419 -5.66 -20.68 26.34
N ASP A 420 -4.37 -20.96 26.54
CA ASP A 420 -3.54 -21.86 25.72
C ASP A 420 -3.49 -21.50 24.23
N VAL A 421 -3.09 -20.26 23.92
CA VAL A 421 -2.93 -19.79 22.54
C VAL A 421 -1.98 -20.68 21.74
N SER A 422 -2.41 -21.12 20.57
CA SER A 422 -1.64 -21.90 19.61
C SER A 422 -1.64 -21.23 18.23
N MET A 423 -0.91 -21.81 17.28
CA MET A 423 -0.94 -21.37 15.88
C MET A 423 -2.32 -21.51 15.23
N GLU A 424 -3.15 -22.45 15.72
CA GLU A 424 -4.48 -22.75 15.19
C GLU A 424 -5.58 -21.90 15.83
N THR A 425 -5.24 -21.14 16.88
CA THR A 425 -6.20 -20.33 17.61
C THR A 425 -6.71 -19.17 16.76
N LYS A 426 -8.02 -19.10 16.59
CA LYS A 426 -8.75 -18.06 15.86
C LYS A 426 -9.77 -17.42 16.78
N ALA A 427 -9.67 -16.10 16.98
CA ALA A 427 -10.56 -15.37 17.88
C ALA A 427 -10.61 -13.89 17.51
N TRP A 428 -11.76 -13.24 17.61
CA TRP A 428 -11.94 -11.80 17.36
C TRP A 428 -12.85 -11.18 18.41
N TRP A 429 -12.56 -9.95 18.81
CA TRP A 429 -13.40 -9.21 19.74
C TRP A 429 -13.35 -7.69 19.53
N ASN A 430 -14.44 -7.03 19.91
CA ASN A 430 -14.49 -5.58 20.05
C ASN A 430 -13.96 -5.19 21.44
N MET A 431 -13.09 -4.20 21.45
CA MET A 431 -12.73 -3.46 22.66
C MET A 431 -13.84 -2.45 22.96
N ALA A 432 -13.97 -2.07 24.22
CA ALA A 432 -14.91 -1.03 24.66
C ALA A 432 -14.68 0.32 23.98
N CYS A 433 -13.43 0.62 23.60
CA CYS A 433 -13.08 1.81 22.82
C CYS A 433 -13.43 1.70 21.32
N GLY A 434 -14.17 0.67 20.91
CA GLY A 434 -14.62 0.46 19.53
C GLY A 434 -13.58 -0.13 18.58
N ARG A 435 -12.34 -0.36 19.04
CA ARG A 435 -11.28 -1.04 18.27
C ARG A 435 -11.57 -2.53 18.13
N VAL A 436 -11.15 -3.15 17.04
CA VAL A 436 -11.30 -4.61 16.83
C VAL A 436 -9.94 -5.29 16.90
N ILE A 437 -9.86 -6.36 17.69
CA ILE A 437 -8.67 -7.20 17.78
C ILE A 437 -9.03 -8.60 17.31
N GLY A 438 -8.12 -9.22 16.57
CA GLY A 438 -8.25 -10.58 16.08
C GLY A 438 -6.97 -11.39 16.22
N MET A 439 -7.14 -12.71 16.19
CA MET A 439 -6.07 -13.68 16.29
C MET A 439 -6.08 -14.62 15.10
N LEU A 440 -4.91 -14.80 14.49
CA LEU A 440 -4.72 -15.68 13.36
C LEU A 440 -3.27 -16.13 13.28
N ASN A 441 -3.04 -17.43 13.03
CA ASN A 441 -1.70 -18.00 12.85
C ASN A 441 -0.76 -17.68 14.02
N GLY A 442 -1.29 -17.70 15.26
CA GLY A 442 -0.56 -17.33 16.47
C GLY A 442 -0.26 -15.84 16.62
N ASN A 443 -0.66 -14.98 15.69
CA ASN A 443 -0.50 -13.52 15.77
C ASN A 443 -1.76 -12.86 16.32
N MET A 444 -1.59 -11.74 17.02
CA MET A 444 -2.66 -10.82 17.41
C MET A 444 -2.57 -9.56 16.54
N ILE A 445 -3.67 -9.23 15.87
CA ILE A 445 -3.75 -8.20 14.83
C ILE A 445 -4.91 -7.25 15.15
N GLU A 446 -4.70 -5.96 14.95
CA GLU A 446 -5.78 -4.97 15.00
C GLU A 446 -6.47 -4.90 13.65
N TYR A 447 -7.79 -4.75 13.65
CA TYR A 447 -8.62 -4.68 12.47
C TYR A 447 -9.43 -3.39 12.45
N ASP A 448 -9.73 -2.90 11.26
CA ASP A 448 -10.64 -1.78 11.09
C ASP A 448 -12.06 -2.18 11.53
N PRO A 449 -12.72 -1.44 12.42
CA PRO A 449 -14.03 -1.83 12.94
C PRO A 449 -15.12 -1.87 11.87
N SER A 450 -14.99 -1.08 10.81
CA SER A 450 -16.03 -0.94 9.78
C SER A 450 -15.89 -1.95 8.65
N THR A 451 -14.67 -2.42 8.38
CA THR A 451 -14.36 -3.31 7.25
C THR A 451 -13.76 -4.67 7.65
N LEU A 452 -13.33 -4.84 8.90
CA LEU A 452 -12.53 -5.97 9.40
C LEU A 452 -11.33 -6.28 8.51
N ALA A 453 -10.77 -5.27 7.86
CA ALA A 453 -9.48 -5.38 7.18
C ALA A 453 -8.35 -5.19 8.21
N PRO A 454 -7.24 -5.93 8.08
CA PRO A 454 -6.14 -5.88 9.04
C PRO A 454 -5.42 -4.52 8.98
N LEU A 455 -5.27 -3.88 10.13
CA LEU A 455 -4.51 -2.63 10.26
C LEU A 455 -3.04 -2.92 10.60
N GLY A 456 -2.79 -3.75 11.62
CA GLY A 456 -1.41 -4.07 11.96
C GLY A 456 -1.21 -5.08 13.06
N LEU A 457 0.03 -5.55 13.18
CA LEU A 457 0.42 -6.55 14.17
C LEU A 457 0.50 -5.94 15.58
N ILE A 458 -0.30 -6.44 16.53
CA ILE A 458 -0.23 -6.09 17.95
C ILE A 458 0.82 -6.92 18.66
N VAL A 459 0.79 -8.26 18.48
CA VAL A 459 1.72 -9.21 19.10
C VAL A 459 2.00 -10.34 18.12
N GLY A 460 3.28 -10.64 17.87
CA GLY A 460 3.68 -11.76 17.01
C GLY A 460 3.57 -13.12 17.69
N ALA A 461 3.52 -14.18 16.90
CA ALA A 461 3.47 -15.56 17.37
C ALA A 461 4.67 -15.95 18.24
N ASP A 462 5.82 -15.29 18.02
CA ASP A 462 7.04 -15.47 18.84
C ASP A 462 6.84 -15.05 20.30
N GLU A 463 5.92 -14.11 20.56
CA GLU A 463 5.58 -13.63 21.89
C GLU A 463 4.26 -14.22 22.39
N LEU A 464 3.31 -14.56 21.51
CA LEU A 464 1.94 -14.89 21.90
C LEU A 464 1.69 -16.38 22.17
N VAL A 465 2.30 -17.27 21.39
CA VAL A 465 2.02 -18.72 21.46
C VAL A 465 2.43 -19.28 22.83
N GLY A 466 1.54 -20.07 23.43
CA GLY A 466 1.71 -20.64 24.77
C GLY A 466 1.32 -19.70 25.91
N LYS A 467 0.94 -18.45 25.63
CA LYS A 467 0.41 -17.52 26.63
C LYS A 467 -1.12 -17.60 26.70
N LYS A 468 -1.65 -17.07 27.80
CA LYS A 468 -3.06 -16.79 28.03
C LYS A 468 -3.33 -15.32 27.73
N ILE A 469 -4.46 -15.02 27.12
CA ILE A 469 -4.92 -13.63 26.92
C ILE A 469 -6.05 -13.35 27.90
N ALA A 470 -6.04 -12.15 28.46
CA ALA A 470 -7.19 -11.62 29.18
C ALA A 470 -7.45 -10.17 28.75
N VAL A 471 -8.72 -9.83 28.52
CA VAL A 471 -9.17 -8.44 28.41
C VAL A 471 -9.99 -8.16 29.66
N ILE A 472 -9.57 -7.18 30.43
CA ILE A 472 -10.19 -6.82 31.71
C ILE A 472 -10.59 -5.36 31.71
N ASP A 473 -11.69 -5.04 32.38
CA ASP A 473 -12.05 -3.66 32.67
C ASP A 473 -11.12 -3.10 33.75
N SER A 474 -10.67 -1.84 33.59
CA SER A 474 -9.82 -1.16 34.58
C SER A 474 -10.59 -0.84 35.87
N GLY A 475 -11.92 -0.92 35.82
CA GLY A 475 -12.83 -0.50 36.89
C GLY A 475 -13.00 1.02 36.99
N LEU A 476 -12.53 1.77 35.99
CA LEU A 476 -12.74 3.20 35.84
C LEU A 476 -13.62 3.47 34.61
N GLU A 477 -14.62 4.33 34.79
CA GLU A 477 -15.32 4.96 33.67
C GLU A 477 -14.33 5.88 32.94
N GLU A 478 -14.26 5.76 31.63
CA GLU A 478 -13.37 6.55 30.78
C GLU A 478 -13.78 8.03 30.91
N CYS A 479 -12.89 8.86 31.47
CA CYS A 479 -13.03 10.30 31.39
C CYS A 479 -12.77 10.70 29.93
N LEU A 480 -13.84 10.79 29.13
CA LEU A 480 -13.80 11.42 27.81
C LEU A 480 -13.28 12.85 27.98
N ILE A 481 -11.97 13.05 27.75
CA ILE A 481 -11.43 14.38 27.51
C ILE A 481 -11.90 14.72 26.11
N GLU A 482 -13.03 15.43 26.02
CA GLU A 482 -13.56 15.96 24.77
C GLU A 482 -12.44 16.70 24.03
N SER A 483 -11.87 16.09 22.99
CA SER A 483 -11.08 16.81 22.01
C SER A 483 -12.07 17.63 21.19
N GLU A 484 -12.11 18.93 21.46
CA GLU A 484 -12.90 19.93 20.73
C GLU A 484 -12.53 19.93 19.24
N GLU A 485 -13.11 19.04 18.44
CA GLU A 485 -13.38 19.19 17.00
C GLU A 485 -13.88 17.85 16.46
N ASN A 486 -15.20 17.70 16.35
CA ASN A 486 -15.87 16.99 15.25
C ASN A 486 -17.39 17.10 15.43
N GLY A 487 -17.98 18.06 14.71
CA GLY A 487 -19.41 18.05 14.46
C GLY A 487 -19.70 17.21 13.23
N MET A 488 -20.35 16.06 13.39
CA MET A 488 -21.44 15.59 12.52
C MET A 488 -22.24 14.49 13.23
N GLU A 489 -23.56 14.63 13.15
CA GLU A 489 -24.60 13.86 13.81
C GLU A 489 -24.76 12.44 13.22
N GLY A 490 -25.10 11.45 14.07
CA GLY A 490 -26.02 10.38 13.66
C GLY A 490 -25.54 8.93 13.70
N ALA A 491 -25.03 8.46 14.83
CA ALA A 491 -25.30 7.08 15.28
C ALA A 491 -25.43 7.09 16.81
N GLU A 492 -26.58 6.68 17.29
CA GLU A 492 -26.97 6.66 18.69
C GLU A 492 -26.04 5.70 19.48
N CYS A 493 -25.02 6.24 20.14
CA CYS A 493 -24.32 5.56 21.25
C CYS A 493 -25.13 5.70 22.55
N GLU A 494 -26.44 5.41 22.52
CA GLU A 494 -27.21 5.24 23.75
C GLU A 494 -26.95 3.83 24.31
N GLY A 495 -26.06 3.72 25.30
CA GLY A 495 -26.03 2.57 26.20
C GLY A 495 -24.70 1.84 26.42
N MET A 496 -23.57 2.26 25.84
CA MET A 496 -22.25 1.77 26.25
C MET A 496 -21.56 2.83 27.11
N GLU A 497 -21.57 2.64 28.43
CA GLU A 497 -20.65 3.35 29.31
C GLU A 497 -19.23 3.07 28.80
N ALA A 498 -18.51 4.13 28.45
CA ALA A 498 -17.13 4.03 27.98
C ALA A 498 -16.29 3.46 29.12
N ARG A 499 -15.93 2.18 29.03
CA ARG A 499 -15.15 1.45 30.03
C ARG A 499 -13.71 1.35 29.54
N GLU A 500 -12.76 1.76 30.36
CA GLU A 500 -11.35 1.60 30.04
C GLU A 500 -10.95 0.12 30.20
N GLN A 501 -10.24 -0.43 29.21
CA GLN A 501 -9.89 -1.86 29.16
C GLN A 501 -8.38 -2.09 29.02
N ALA A 502 -7.89 -3.14 29.66
CA ALA A 502 -6.51 -3.60 29.52
C ALA A 502 -6.44 -4.96 28.81
N VAL A 503 -5.55 -5.07 27.83
CA VAL A 503 -5.22 -6.34 27.16
C VAL A 503 -3.97 -6.93 27.80
N LEU A 504 -4.08 -8.16 28.31
CA LEU A 504 -3.04 -8.83 29.08
C LEU A 504 -2.52 -10.08 28.37
N LEU A 505 -1.21 -10.27 28.38
CA LEU A 505 -0.54 -11.52 28.05
C LEU A 505 -0.03 -12.16 29.35
N VAL A 506 -0.54 -13.34 29.68
CA VAL A 506 -0.20 -14.07 30.90
C VAL A 506 0.61 -15.31 30.54
N ASP A 507 1.85 -15.35 31.00
CA ASP A 507 2.73 -16.51 30.87
C ASP A 507 2.51 -17.45 32.06
N LYS A 508 1.92 -18.62 31.80
CA LYS A 508 1.63 -19.62 32.84
C LYS A 508 2.89 -20.24 33.46
N GLU A 509 3.98 -20.33 32.69
CA GLU A 509 5.22 -20.97 33.15
C GLU A 509 6.01 -20.05 34.08
N SER A 510 6.17 -18.80 33.67
CA SER A 510 6.94 -17.81 34.46
C SER A 510 6.08 -17.04 35.48
N GLY A 511 4.75 -17.05 35.31
CA GLY A 511 3.83 -16.20 36.07
C GLY A 511 3.90 -14.71 35.66
N ALA A 512 4.64 -14.37 34.60
CA ALA A 512 4.75 -13.00 34.13
C ALA A 512 3.45 -12.53 33.47
N VAL A 513 3.05 -11.30 33.78
CA VAL A 513 1.90 -10.62 33.16
C VAL A 513 2.41 -9.39 32.42
N THR A 514 2.12 -9.32 31.12
CA THR A 514 2.45 -8.18 30.26
C THR A 514 1.17 -7.46 29.89
N VAL A 515 1.13 -6.14 30.03
CA VAL A 515 0.02 -5.31 29.56
C VAL A 515 0.37 -4.79 28.17
N VAL A 516 -0.50 -5.01 27.19
CA VAL A 516 -0.37 -4.40 25.86
C VAL A 516 -0.94 -2.99 25.95
N GLN A 517 -0.06 -2.01 25.80
CA GLN A 517 -0.42 -0.59 25.84
C GLN A 517 -0.80 -0.10 24.44
N PRO A 518 -1.88 0.70 24.30
CA PRO A 518 -2.14 1.41 23.06
C PRO A 518 -1.09 2.50 22.81
N ASN A 519 -0.94 2.87 21.55
CA ASN A 519 -0.17 4.01 21.08
C ASN A 519 -0.85 5.33 21.47
N GLU A 520 -0.15 6.46 21.27
CA GLU A 520 -0.69 7.81 21.51
C GLU A 520 -1.97 8.13 20.71
N ASP A 521 -2.18 7.47 19.58
CA ASP A 521 -3.39 7.57 18.74
C ASP A 521 -4.48 6.53 19.09
N GLY A 522 -4.31 5.81 20.21
CA GLY A 522 -5.25 4.81 20.69
C GLY A 522 -5.21 3.46 19.96
N SER A 523 -4.42 3.32 18.89
CA SER A 523 -4.21 2.05 18.19
C SER A 523 -3.33 1.10 19.02
N TYR A 524 -3.58 -0.20 18.97
CA TYR A 524 -2.79 -1.25 19.63
C TYR A 524 -1.69 -1.83 18.73
N TRP A 525 -1.82 -1.73 17.41
CA TRP A 525 -0.82 -2.29 16.50
C TRP A 525 0.56 -1.61 16.65
N ARG A 526 1.61 -2.42 16.68
CA ARG A 526 2.98 -1.96 16.90
C ARG A 526 3.52 -1.30 15.64
N LYS A 527 4.08 -0.11 15.81
CA LYS A 527 4.86 0.57 14.78
C LYS A 527 6.28 0.01 14.83
N ILE A 528 6.55 -1.10 14.13
CA ILE A 528 7.82 -1.85 14.27
C ILE A 528 8.94 -1.30 13.38
N VAL A 529 8.60 -0.80 12.19
CA VAL A 529 9.56 -0.30 11.21
C VAL A 529 9.46 1.22 11.12
N ARG A 530 10.61 1.90 11.25
CA ARG A 530 10.70 3.35 11.09
C ARG A 530 10.83 3.77 9.63
N ASN A 531 10.56 5.04 9.38
CA ASN A 531 10.76 5.71 8.10
C ASN A 531 12.18 5.42 7.56
N LYS A 532 12.27 5.13 6.25
CA LYS A 532 13.50 4.67 5.58
C LYS A 532 14.63 5.68 5.74
N MET A 533 14.33 6.98 5.71
CA MET A 533 15.31 8.05 5.92
C MET A 533 15.95 8.00 7.32
N ILE A 534 15.15 7.68 8.33
CA ILE A 534 15.62 7.53 9.71
C ILE A 534 16.47 6.27 9.83
N ARG A 535 16.00 5.13 9.31
CA ARG A 535 16.73 3.85 9.35
C ARG A 535 18.08 3.94 8.63
N MET A 536 18.16 4.65 7.50
CA MET A 536 19.44 4.88 6.80
C MET A 536 20.41 5.74 7.61
N LYS A 537 19.92 6.74 8.37
CA LYS A 537 20.77 7.51 9.29
C LYS A 537 21.27 6.64 10.45
N GLU A 538 20.40 5.80 11.02
CA GLU A 538 20.75 4.85 12.08
C GLU A 538 21.77 3.80 11.60
N ALA A 539 21.56 3.20 10.43
CA ALA A 539 22.49 2.26 9.82
C ALA A 539 23.87 2.88 9.58
N ARG A 540 23.93 4.14 9.14
CA ARG A 540 25.20 4.89 9.00
C ARG A 540 25.90 5.08 10.35
N ARG A 541 25.16 5.41 11.42
CA ARG A 541 25.71 5.54 12.79
C ARG A 541 26.24 4.19 13.31
N ILE A 542 25.52 3.09 13.09
CA ILE A 542 25.97 1.75 13.46
C ILE A 542 27.24 1.37 12.70
N LYS A 543 27.29 1.64 11.38
CA LYS A 543 28.50 1.41 10.57
C LYS A 543 29.69 2.21 11.09
N ALA A 544 29.50 3.48 11.43
CA ALA A 544 30.55 4.32 12.01
C ALA A 544 31.04 3.78 13.37
N ALA A 545 30.12 3.33 14.24
CA ALA A 545 30.47 2.73 15.52
C ALA A 545 31.22 1.39 15.38
N LYS A 546 30.86 0.56 14.39
CA LYS A 546 31.60 -0.67 14.07
C LYS A 546 33.01 -0.38 13.59
N LEU A 547 33.19 0.61 12.72
CA LEU A 547 34.52 1.05 12.27
C LEU A 547 35.36 1.56 13.43
N PHE A 548 34.79 2.42 14.29
CA PHE A 548 35.47 2.88 15.51
C PHE A 548 35.89 1.73 16.42
N ALA A 549 35.00 0.76 16.68
CA ALA A 549 35.32 -0.39 17.54
C ALA A 549 36.41 -1.30 16.93
N ALA A 550 36.43 -1.45 15.61
CA ALA A 550 37.48 -2.20 14.92
C ALA A 550 38.83 -1.46 14.96
N GLU A 551 38.84 -0.15 14.66
CA GLU A 551 40.06 0.65 14.51
C GLU A 551 40.68 1.06 15.85
N GLU A 552 39.87 1.52 16.80
CA GLU A 552 40.35 2.09 18.06
C GLU A 552 40.39 1.07 19.21
N GLU A 553 39.43 0.14 19.22
CA GLU A 553 39.30 -0.86 20.30
C GLU A 553 39.82 -2.26 19.89
N GLY A 554 40.19 -2.47 18.62
CA GLY A 554 40.68 -3.74 18.11
C GLY A 554 39.63 -4.86 18.12
N LEU A 555 38.34 -4.50 18.11
CA LEU A 555 37.21 -5.42 18.14
C LEU A 555 36.65 -5.62 16.73
N GLU A 556 37.28 -6.49 15.94
CA GLU A 556 36.91 -6.73 14.52
C GLU A 556 35.45 -7.21 14.33
N GLU A 557 34.84 -7.83 15.35
CA GLU A 557 33.43 -8.23 15.38
C GLU A 557 32.67 -7.62 16.58
N ALA A 558 32.86 -6.32 16.83
CA ALA A 558 32.16 -5.67 17.94
C ALA A 558 30.62 -5.78 17.80
N ASN A 559 29.98 -6.29 18.84
CA ASN A 559 28.52 -6.35 18.93
C ASN A 559 27.95 -4.96 19.26
N VAL A 560 27.84 -4.12 18.23
CA VAL A 560 27.25 -2.77 18.35
C VAL A 560 25.73 -2.86 18.39
N VAL A 561 25.16 -2.44 19.51
CA VAL A 561 23.71 -2.37 19.74
C VAL A 561 23.24 -0.91 19.81
N ALA A 562 22.04 -0.63 19.30
CA ALA A 562 21.41 0.68 19.41
C ALA A 562 20.74 0.83 20.79
N SER A 563 20.76 2.04 21.36
CA SER A 563 20.35 2.29 22.75
C SER A 563 18.89 2.74 22.94
N TRP A 564 18.09 2.91 21.89
CA TRP A 564 16.75 3.51 21.98
C TRP A 564 15.62 2.75 21.29
N GLY A 565 14.50 2.61 22.02
CA GLY A 565 13.12 2.56 21.52
C GLY A 565 12.50 1.19 21.24
N PRO A 566 11.16 1.09 21.08
CA PRO A 566 10.44 -0.15 20.75
C PRO A 566 10.79 -0.75 19.37
N TYR A 567 11.63 -0.04 18.60
CA TYR A 567 12.09 -0.41 17.27
C TYR A 567 13.32 -1.31 17.38
N THR A 568 13.11 -2.62 17.33
CA THR A 568 14.14 -3.63 17.55
C THR A 568 15.03 -3.88 16.33
N THR A 569 14.80 -3.22 15.19
CA THR A 569 15.49 -3.50 13.93
C THR A 569 15.68 -2.27 13.02
N VAL A 570 16.82 -2.23 12.32
CA VAL A 570 17.07 -1.32 11.19
C VAL A 570 16.64 -1.92 9.84
N SER A 571 16.26 -3.21 9.83
CA SER A 571 15.70 -3.90 8.67
C SER A 571 14.35 -3.30 8.28
N GLY A 572 14.03 -3.32 6.98
CA GLY A 572 12.69 -3.01 6.48
C GLY A 572 11.68 -4.16 6.64
N THR A 573 12.10 -5.25 7.29
CA THR A 573 11.29 -6.43 7.62
C THR A 573 11.48 -6.75 9.10
N ALA A 574 10.38 -6.81 9.85
CA ALA A 574 10.39 -7.30 11.22
C ALA A 574 10.13 -8.82 11.21
N LYS A 575 11.05 -9.58 11.82
CA LYS A 575 10.94 -11.06 11.91
C LYS A 575 10.62 -11.57 13.31
N ASN A 576 10.81 -10.73 14.33
CA ASN A 576 10.53 -11.03 15.72
C ASN A 576 9.91 -9.78 16.35
N THR A 577 8.91 -9.96 17.20
CA THR A 577 8.26 -8.87 17.94
C THR A 577 8.69 -8.80 19.40
N GLY A 578 9.33 -9.86 19.91
CA GLY A 578 9.82 -9.92 21.27
C GLY A 578 10.86 -8.83 21.60
N VAL A 579 10.71 -8.20 22.77
CA VAL A 579 11.67 -7.27 23.34
C VAL A 579 12.63 -8.05 24.24
N ALA A 580 13.92 -8.07 23.87
CA ALA A 580 14.95 -8.81 24.61
C ALA A 580 15.06 -8.31 26.05
N GLY A 581 14.86 -9.22 27.02
CA GLY A 581 14.91 -8.90 28.46
C GLY A 581 13.59 -8.40 29.07
N LEU A 582 12.54 -8.21 28.27
CA LEU A 582 11.19 -7.84 28.73
C LEU A 582 10.15 -8.92 28.39
N THR A 583 10.04 -9.30 27.11
CA THR A 583 9.06 -10.31 26.65
C THR A 583 9.70 -11.59 26.11
N THR A 584 11.02 -11.58 25.89
CA THR A 584 11.82 -12.77 25.57
C THR A 584 13.03 -12.85 26.50
N GLN A 585 13.42 -14.07 26.92
CA GLN A 585 14.68 -14.24 27.65
C GLN A 585 15.81 -13.65 26.79
N ALA A 586 16.55 -12.69 27.33
CA ALA A 586 17.74 -12.18 26.67
C ALA A 586 18.63 -13.39 26.34
N LYS A 587 18.92 -13.62 25.05
CA LYS A 587 19.98 -14.56 24.67
C LYS A 587 21.28 -14.00 25.22
N MET A 588 21.61 -14.35 26.45
CA MET A 588 22.98 -14.34 26.92
C MET A 588 23.71 -15.37 26.08
N VAL A 589 24.28 -14.94 24.95
CA VAL A 589 25.30 -15.73 24.29
C VAL A 589 26.44 -15.81 25.29
N ALA A 590 26.65 -17.00 25.85
CA ALA A 590 27.71 -17.26 26.80
C ALA A 590 29.03 -16.72 26.22
N PRO A 591 29.85 -16.01 27.01
CA PRO A 591 31.13 -15.51 26.52
C PRO A 591 31.92 -16.71 25.99
N SER A 592 32.38 -16.61 24.74
CA SER A 592 33.28 -17.58 24.16
C SER A 592 34.43 -17.78 25.12
N THR A 593 34.61 -19.01 25.57
CA THR A 593 35.71 -19.42 26.43
C THR A 593 37.03 -19.15 25.71
N THR A 594 37.64 -18.01 25.99
CA THR A 594 39.04 -17.78 25.65
C THR A 594 39.77 -17.28 26.88
N ALA A 595 40.56 -18.20 27.42
CA ALA A 595 41.70 -18.03 28.30
C ALA A 595 41.55 -17.02 29.46
N ALA A 596 41.36 -17.58 30.66
CA ALA A 596 41.81 -16.93 31.89
C ALA A 596 43.26 -16.45 31.72
N ARG A 597 43.47 -15.14 31.64
CA ARG A 597 44.72 -14.50 32.02
C ARG A 597 44.45 -13.62 33.22
N SER A 598 45.05 -14.04 34.33
CA SER A 598 45.12 -13.31 35.58
C SER A 598 45.61 -11.88 35.36
N PHE A 599 44.79 -10.89 35.70
CA PHE A 599 45.24 -9.53 35.91
C PHE A 599 45.94 -9.47 37.27
N ASP A 600 47.25 -9.69 37.26
CA ASP A 600 48.11 -9.41 38.40
C ASP A 600 48.50 -7.93 38.35
N ARG A 601 48.10 -7.17 39.37
CA ARG A 601 48.45 -5.74 39.52
C ARG A 601 49.94 -5.63 39.82
N LYS A 602 50.75 -5.09 38.90
CA LYS A 602 52.01 -4.41 39.28
C LYS A 602 52.27 -3.12 38.52
N ALA A 603 52.79 -2.18 39.30
CA ALA A 603 52.91 -0.77 39.03
C ALA A 603 54.02 -0.40 38.03
N SER A 604 53.72 0.68 37.30
CA SER A 604 54.55 1.68 36.66
C SER A 604 56.10 1.67 36.80
N LYS A 605 56.74 1.89 35.63
CA LYS A 605 57.95 2.70 35.31
C LYS A 605 59.35 2.00 35.30
N PRO A 606 60.35 2.51 34.53
CA PRO A 606 60.42 2.49 33.05
C PRO A 606 61.85 2.17 32.51
N ASN A 607 62.00 2.24 31.17
CA ASN A 607 63.23 2.44 30.39
C ASN A 607 64.25 1.30 30.26
N SER A 608 64.42 0.78 29.04
CA SER A 608 65.48 1.20 28.10
C SER A 608 65.86 0.07 27.11
N ILE A 609 66.39 0.49 25.95
CA ILE A 609 67.15 -0.28 24.94
C ILE A 609 66.28 -0.95 23.86
N LEU A 610 66.06 -0.35 22.68
CA LEU A 610 66.90 -0.20 21.47
C LEU A 610 67.27 -1.51 20.74
N CYS A 611 66.83 -1.56 19.47
CA CYS A 611 67.40 -2.27 18.31
C CYS A 611 67.43 -3.81 18.35
N ALA A 612 67.33 -4.55 17.25
CA ALA A 612 66.97 -4.32 15.86
C ALA A 612 66.97 -5.70 15.16
N HIS A 613 66.37 -5.75 13.97
CA HIS A 613 66.70 -6.63 12.85
C HIS A 613 66.52 -8.17 12.95
N HIS A 614 65.67 -8.67 12.06
CA HIS A 614 65.91 -9.64 10.97
C HIS A 614 64.67 -10.57 10.86
N LEU A 615 63.81 -10.37 9.85
CA LEU A 615 63.83 -10.91 8.49
C LEU A 615 63.41 -12.39 8.38
N SER A 616 62.41 -12.58 7.52
CA SER A 616 62.15 -13.78 6.69
C SER A 616 61.62 -15.01 7.45
N THR A 617 60.68 -15.84 6.98
CA THR A 617 60.05 -16.09 5.68
C THR A 617 59.06 -17.27 5.86
N TYR A 618 58.18 -17.49 4.86
CA TYR A 618 57.33 -18.68 4.59
C TYR A 618 56.12 -18.88 5.52
N ALA A 619 54.86 -18.75 5.08
CA ALA A 619 54.12 -19.46 4.02
C ALA A 619 54.09 -20.99 4.20
N ASP A 620 53.00 -21.51 4.77
CA ASP A 620 52.11 -22.48 4.10
C ASP A 620 50.94 -22.95 4.99
N LYS A 621 49.73 -22.89 4.41
CA LYS A 621 48.57 -23.80 4.54
C LYS A 621 47.88 -23.98 5.91
N LEU A 622 46.78 -23.26 6.10
CA LEU A 622 45.39 -23.78 6.00
C LEU A 622 44.40 -22.63 5.96
#